data_AF-A0A9D7SCD1-F1
#
_entry.id   AF-A0A9D7SCD1-F1
#
_cell.length_a   1.000
_cell.length_b   1.000
_cell.length_c   1.000
_cell.angle_alpha   90.00
_cell.angle_beta   90.00
_cell.angle_gamma   90.00
#
_symmetry.space_group_name_H-M   'P 1'
#
loop_
_entity.id
_entity.type
_entity.pdbx_description
1 polymer ?
#
loop_
_entity_poly.entity_id
_entity_poly.type
_entity_poly.pdbx_seq_one_letter_code
_entity_poly.pdbx_strand_id
1 'polypeptide(L)' 'MVQILGKDTLIVGNGAQKWLGKHPETQARVLDIQCSATFLAIPAFNLYRDGSSSDLNSCIPDYMKDPNITTPKAKQS' A
#
# COMPACT_ATOMS: atom_id res chain seq x y z
N MET A 1 -19.24 -9.03 14.46
CA MET A 1 -18.34 -10.18 14.68
C MET A 1 -18.21 -10.88 13.33
N VAL A 2 -17.13 -10.64 12.58
CA VAL A 2 -16.96 -11.20 11.23
C VAL A 2 -16.09 -12.44 11.34
N GLN A 3 -16.67 -13.58 10.98
CA GLN A 3 -16.05 -14.90 11.03
C GLN A 3 -15.24 -15.10 9.73
N ILE A 4 -13.91 -15.14 9.85
CA ILE A 4 -13.00 -15.39 8.72
C ILE A 4 -12.89 -16.91 8.53
N LEU A 5 -13.57 -17.43 7.51
CA LEU A 5 -13.50 -18.82 7.07
C LEU A 5 -12.32 -18.98 6.08
N GLY A 6 -11.27 -19.71 6.48
CA GLY A 6 -10.14 -20.14 5.62
C GLY A 6 -9.02 -19.11 5.46
N LYS A 7 -7.77 -19.48 5.82
CA LYS A 7 -6.59 -18.60 5.84
C LYS A 7 -5.98 -18.34 4.45
N ASP A 8 -6.77 -17.92 3.48
CA ASP A 8 -6.20 -17.48 2.19
C ASP A 8 -5.70 -16.05 2.34
N THR A 9 -4.37 -15.86 2.33
CA THR A 9 -3.78 -14.52 2.34
C THR A 9 -3.88 -13.92 0.94
N LEU A 10 -4.55 -12.79 0.79
CA LEU A 10 -4.64 -12.08 -0.48
C LEU A 10 -3.52 -11.05 -0.57
N ILE A 11 -2.72 -11.10 -1.63
CA ILE A 11 -1.62 -10.17 -1.88
C ILE A 11 -1.85 -9.41 -3.19
N VAL A 12 -1.61 -8.11 -3.19
CA VAL A 12 -2.01 -7.18 -4.26
C VAL A 12 -0.88 -6.25 -4.68
N GLY A 13 -1.00 -5.69 -5.89
CA GLY A 13 -0.08 -4.70 -6.43
C GLY A 13 1.15 -5.28 -7.11
N ASN A 14 1.91 -4.43 -7.81
CA ASN A 14 3.02 -4.82 -8.69
C ASN A 14 4.12 -5.64 -7.99
N GLY A 15 4.28 -5.49 -6.67
CA GLY A 15 5.25 -6.24 -5.87
C GLY A 15 4.80 -7.64 -5.43
N ALA A 16 3.51 -7.98 -5.58
CA ALA A 16 2.93 -9.19 -5.01
C ALA A 16 3.58 -10.48 -5.53
N GLN A 17 3.82 -10.58 -6.84
CA GLN A 17 4.48 -11.75 -7.44
C GLN A 17 5.90 -11.94 -6.90
N LYS A 18 6.66 -10.84 -6.75
CA LYS A 18 8.03 -10.87 -6.23
C LYS A 18 8.08 -11.23 -4.75
N TRP A 19 7.10 -10.77 -3.97
CA TRP A 19 6.97 -11.11 -2.56
C TRP A 19 6.63 -12.60 -2.39
N LEU A 20 5.66 -13.12 -3.16
CA LEU A 20 5.29 -14.53 -3.09
C LEU A 20 6.45 -15.46 -3.43
N GLY A 21 7.26 -15.10 -4.44
CA GLY A 21 8.46 -15.87 -4.79
C GLY A 21 9.52 -15.91 -3.68
N LYS A 22 9.49 -15.00 -2.71
CA LYS A 22 10.37 -15.01 -1.54
C LYS A 22 9.80 -15.78 -0.34
N HIS A 23 8.48 -15.99 -0.31
CA HIS A 23 7.76 -16.62 0.81
C HIS A 23 6.86 -17.76 0.30
N PRO A 24 7.44 -18.80 -0.33
CA PRO A 24 6.68 -19.90 -0.94
C PRO A 24 5.90 -20.75 0.07
N GLU A 25 6.25 -20.68 1.36
CA GLU A 25 5.55 -21.36 2.45
C GLU A 25 4.17 -20.76 2.75
N THR A 26 3.90 -19.54 2.25
CA THR A 26 2.63 -18.88 2.48
C THR A 26 1.57 -19.37 1.49
N GLN A 27 0.43 -19.85 2.01
CA GLN A 27 -0.77 -20.05 1.19
C GLN A 27 -1.39 -18.68 0.89
N ALA A 28 -0.93 -18.07 -0.21
CA ALA A 28 -1.41 -16.78 -0.67
C ALA A 28 -1.84 -16.82 -2.13
N ARG A 29 -2.84 -16.00 -2.47
CA ARG A 29 -3.29 -15.76 -3.84
C ARG A 29 -2.90 -14.35 -4.26
N VAL A 30 -2.19 -14.24 -5.39
CA VAL A 30 -1.92 -12.95 -6.02
C VAL A 30 -3.19 -12.48 -6.71
N LEU A 31 -3.71 -11.36 -6.24
CA LEU A 31 -4.75 -10.61 -6.93
C LEU A 31 -4.06 -9.49 -7.71
N ASP A 32 -4.25 -9.48 -9.02
CA ASP A 32 -3.80 -8.38 -9.84
C ASP A 32 -4.71 -7.18 -9.61
N ILE A 33 -4.32 -6.31 -8.68
CA ILE A 33 -4.91 -4.99 -8.54
C ILE A 33 -3.98 -4.02 -9.26
N GLN A 34 -4.30 -3.78 -10.53
CA GLN A 34 -3.86 -2.55 -11.16
C GLN A 34 -4.58 -1.41 -10.44
N CYS A 35 -3.82 -0.46 -9.90
CA CYS A 35 -4.37 0.71 -9.22
C CYS A 35 -5.21 1.51 -10.22
N SER A 36 -6.50 1.18 -10.33
CA SER A 36 -7.45 1.94 -11.12
C SER A 36 -8.02 3.03 -10.23
N ALA A 37 -8.10 4.24 -10.76
CA ALA A 37 -8.73 5.37 -10.06
C ALA A 37 -10.15 5.02 -9.56
N THR A 38 -10.84 4.11 -10.24
CA THR A 38 -12.16 3.59 -9.86
C THR A 38 -12.19 2.94 -8.48
N PHE A 39 -11.13 2.20 -8.08
CA PHE A 39 -11.06 1.59 -6.74
C PHE A 39 -10.80 2.61 -5.63
N LEU A 40 -10.28 3.80 -5.98
CA LEU A 40 -10.06 4.89 -5.03
C LEU A 40 -11.32 5.71 -4.75
N ALA A 41 -12.34 5.60 -5.60
CA ALA A 41 -13.56 6.40 -5.49
C ALA A 41 -14.32 6.13 -4.18
N ILE A 42 -14.48 4.86 -3.78
CA ILE A 42 -15.19 4.49 -2.55
C ILE A 42 -14.42 4.95 -1.30
N PRO A 43 -13.10 4.67 -1.15
CA PRO A 43 -12.30 5.23 -0.06
C PRO A 43 -12.34 6.75 0.00
N ALA A 44 -12.21 7.44 -1.14
CA ALA A 44 -12.25 8.91 -1.20
C ALA A 44 -13.61 9.46 -0.75
N PHE A 45 -14.71 8.83 -1.17
CA PHE A 45 -16.06 9.23 -0.74
C PHE A 45 -16.25 9.06 0.76
N ASN A 46 -15.76 7.96 1.34
CA ASN A 46 -15.84 7.74 2.79
C ASN A 46 -15.05 8.80 3.57
N LEU A 47 -13.83 9.14 3.12
CA LEU A 47 -13.02 10.20 3.74
C LEU A 47 -13.71 11.57 3.69
N TYR A 48 -14.38 11.89 2.58
CA TYR A 48 -15.19 13.10 2.46
C TYR A 48 -16.38 13.10 3.42
N ARG A 49 -17.15 12.01 3.45
CA ARG A 49 -18.33 11.88 4.34
C ARG A 49 -17.95 12.02 5.81
N ASP A 50 -16.81 11.43 6.20
CA ASP A 50 -16.36 11.38 7.59
C ASP A 50 -15.59 12.66 8.00
N GLY A 51 -15.58 13.70 7.15
CA GLY A 51 -14.91 14.99 7.41
C GLY A 51 -13.40 14.87 7.62
N SER A 52 -12.81 13.74 7.19
CA SER A 52 -11.41 13.38 7.45
C SER A 52 -10.50 13.72 6.26
N SER A 53 -10.90 14.71 5.46
CA SER A 53 -10.11 15.21 4.33
C SER A 53 -9.00 16.15 4.80
N SER A 54 -7.78 15.94 4.30
CA SER A 54 -6.65 16.84 4.56
C SER A 54 -6.70 18.10 3.70
N ASP A 55 -6.12 19.20 4.18
CA ASP A 55 -5.88 20.40 3.36
C ASP A 55 -4.96 20.05 2.18
N LEU A 56 -5.25 20.58 1.00
CA LEU A 56 -4.44 20.43 -0.20
C LEU A 56 -2.98 20.85 0.05
N ASN A 57 -2.75 21.89 0.87
CA ASN A 57 -1.41 22.35 1.23
C ASN A 57 -0.60 21.33 2.04
N SER A 58 -1.29 20.38 2.69
CA SER A 58 -0.67 19.29 3.46
C SER A 58 -0.43 18.02 2.63
N CYS A 59 -0.96 17.97 1.41
CA CYS A 59 -0.83 16.84 0.49
C CYS A 59 0.49 16.89 -0.29
N ILE A 60 1.61 16.79 0.43
CA ILE A 60 2.92 16.56 -0.18
C ILE A 60 3.08 15.05 -0.40
N PRO A 61 3.29 14.58 -1.65
CA PRO A 61 3.52 13.15 -1.90
C PRO A 61 4.72 12.63 -1.10
N ASP A 62 4.64 11.41 -0.57
CA ASP A 62 5.68 10.87 0.31
C ASP A 62 7.07 10.80 -0.34
N TYR A 63 7.14 10.58 -1.66
CA TYR A 63 8.39 10.57 -2.40
C TYR A 63 9.02 11.96 -2.59
N MET A 64 8.28 13.04 -2.31
CA MET A 64 8.77 14.42 -2.31
C MET A 64 9.26 14.85 -0.92
N LYS A 65 8.96 14.07 0.13
CA LYS A 65 9.47 14.31 1.48
C LYS A 65 10.94 13.91 1.53
N ASP A 66 11.72 14.59 2.37
CA ASP A 66 13.10 14.21 2.56
C ASP A 66 13.18 12.72 2.93
N PRO A 67 14.01 11.94 2.24
CA PRO A 67 14.13 10.53 2.52
C PRO A 67 14.52 10.34 3.98
N ASN A 68 13.68 9.65 4.77
CA ASN A 68 14.05 9.13 6.09
C ASN A 68 14.96 7.89 5.91
N ILE A 69 15.95 7.99 5.03
CA ILE A 69 16.94 6.96 4.76
C ILE A 69 17.92 7.03 5.93
N THR A 70 17.69 6.18 6.92
CA THR A 70 18.64 5.92 8.02
C THR A 70 19.91 5.20 7.56
N THR A 71 20.13 5.02 6.26
CA THR A 71 21.36 4.47 5.72
C THR A 71 22.45 5.54 5.78
N PRO A 72 23.54 5.33 6.56
CA PRO A 72 24.64 6.29 6.58
C PRO A 72 25.15 6.45 5.15
N LYS A 73 25.27 7.69 4.67
CA LYS A 73 25.98 7.97 3.42
C LYS A 73 27.39 7.38 3.59
N ALA A 74 27.73 6.34 2.83
CA ALA A 74 29.10 5.86 2.76
C ALA A 74 29.96 7.06 2.41
N LYS A 75 30.96 7.38 3.25
CA LYS A 75 31.93 8.44 2.96
C LYS A 75 32.52 8.12 1.59
N GLN A 76 32.25 8.97 0.61
CA GLN A 76 33.00 8.97 -0.63
C GLN A 76 34.42 9.39 -0.26
N SER A 77 35.31 8.41 -0.20
CA SER A 77 36.76 8.58 -0.12
C SER A 77 37.34 8.88 -1.48
#